data_AF-A0A5P9HKP5-F1
#
_entry.id   AF-A0A5P9HKP5-F1
#
_cell.length_a   1.000
_cell.length_b   1.000
_cell.length_c   1.000
_cell.angle_alpha   90.00
_cell.angle_beta   90.00
_cell.angle_gamma   90.00
#
_symmetry.space_group_name_H-M   'P 1'
#
loop_
_entity.id
_entity.type
_entity.pdbx_description
1 polymer ?
#
loop_
_entity_poly.entity_id
_entity_poly.type
_entity_poly.pdbx_seq_one_letter_code
_entity_poly.pdbx_strand_id
1 'polypeptide(L)' 'MKNNSKLALYVSLTVLIGIPIGFLIATLATGDWRFFMYGAWGGFMGGFPGLVFSMVAMRREKAGV' A
#
# COMPACT_ATOMS: atom_id res chain seq x y z
N MET A 1 20.79 9.18 6.09
CA MET A 1 19.64 8.28 6.31
C MET A 1 19.93 6.99 5.55
N LYS A 2 20.15 5.85 6.22
CA LYS A 2 20.39 4.58 5.52
C LYS A 2 19.06 4.17 4.88
N ASN A 3 18.97 4.27 3.56
CA ASN A 3 17.72 4.12 2.81
C ASN A 3 17.26 2.66 2.92
N ASN A 4 16.41 2.34 3.90
CA ASN A 4 15.90 0.98 4.10
C ASN A 4 14.74 0.73 3.11
N SER A 5 15.08 0.58 1.83
CA SER A 5 14.16 0.28 0.73
C SER A 5 13.23 -0.89 1.05
N LYS A 6 13.70 -1.87 1.83
CA LYS A 6 12.88 -2.98 2.35
C LYS A 6 11.77 -2.53 3.29
N LEU A 7 12.06 -1.61 4.22
CA LEU A 7 11.08 -1.11 5.19
C LEU A 7 10.00 -0.28 4.51
N ALA A 8 10.38 0.55 3.54
CA ALA A 8 9.42 1.29 2.70
C ALA A 8 8.47 0.34 1.95
N LEU A 9 9.01 -0.76 1.39
CA LEU A 9 8.20 -1.75 0.69
C LEU A 9 7.25 -2.50 1.62
N TYR A 10 7.70 -2.89 2.82
CA TYR A 10 6.84 -3.48 3.85
C TYR A 10 5.71 -2.54 4.25
N VAL A 11 6.00 -1.27 4.53
CA VAL A 11 4.98 -0.27 4.89
C VAL A 11 3.99 -0.09 3.75
N SER A 12 4.45 0.05 2.50
CA SER A 12 3.57 0.18 1.35
C SER A 12 2.67 -1.05 1.16
N LEU A 13 3.19 -2.27 1.34
CA LEU A 13 2.38 -3.50 1.30
C LEU A 13 1.35 -3.55 2.42
N THR A 14 1.75 -3.21 3.65
CA THR A 14 0.85 -3.17 4.80
C THR A 14 -0.28 -2.17 4.59
N VAL A 15 0.01 -1.00 4.04
CA VAL A 15 -1.02 0.01 3.71
C VAL A 15 -1.92 -0.50 2.58
N LEU A 16 -1.35 -1.08 1.53
CA LEU A 16 -2.09 -1.57 0.36
C LEU A 16 -3.05 -2.71 0.71
N ILE A 17 -2.72 -3.55 1.70
CA ILE A 17 -3.55 -4.70 2.11
C ILE A 17 -4.39 -4.38 3.35
N GLY A 18 -3.81 -3.70 4.34
CA GLY A 18 -4.45 -3.39 5.61
C GLY A 18 -5.61 -2.42 5.48
N ILE A 19 -5.50 -1.38 4.64
CA ILE A 19 -6.60 -0.43 4.41
C ILE A 19 -7.82 -1.14 3.79
N PRO A 20 -7.69 -1.90 2.68
CA PRO A 20 -8.83 -2.66 2.14
C PRO A 20 -9.46 -3.63 3.12
N ILE A 21 -8.67 -4.32 3.94
CA ILE A 21 -9.21 -5.25 4.96
C ILE A 21 -10.07 -4.50 5.98
N GLY A 22 -9.60 -3.36 6.49
CA GLY A 22 -10.37 -2.54 7.43
C GLY A 22 -11.69 -2.07 6.84
N PHE A 23 -11.67 -1.61 5.58
CA PHE A 23 -12.87 -1.20 4.87
C PHE A 23 -13.79 -2.37 4.52
N LEU A 24 -13.25 -3.57 4.27
CA LEU A 24 -14.05 -4.78 4.06
C LEU A 24 -14.84 -5.14 5.33
N ILE A 25 -14.19 -5.10 6.50
CA ILE A 25 -14.86 -5.31 7.79
C ILE A 25 -15.96 -4.27 8.01
N ALA A 26 -15.68 -2.99 7.71
CA ALA A 26 -16.68 -1.92 7.80
C ALA A 26 -17.86 -2.13 6.84
N THR A 27 -17.61 -2.58 5.61
CA THR A 27 -18.66 -2.92 4.63
C THR A 27 -19.49 -4.10 5.08
N LEU A 28 -18.87 -5.15 5.63
CA LEU A 28 -19.60 -6.30 6.18
C LEU A 28 -20.47 -5.90 7.39
N ALA A 29 -19.99 -4.98 8.23
CA ALA A 29 -20.73 -4.48 9.38
C ALA A 29 -21.90 -3.54 9.01
N THR A 30 -21.73 -2.72 7.96
CA THR A 30 -22.73 -1.72 7.54
C THR A 30 -23.66 -2.20 6.42
N GLY A 31 -23.29 -3.28 5.71
CA GLY A 31 -23.95 -3.74 4.49
C GLY A 31 -23.72 -2.84 3.27
N ASP A 32 -22.97 -1.74 3.41
CA ASP A 32 -22.75 -0.77 2.34
C ASP A 32 -21.37 -0.97 1.69
N TRP A 33 -21.42 -1.45 0.45
CA TRP A 33 -20.24 -1.73 -0.38
C TRP A 33 -19.52 -0.47 -0.85
N ARG A 34 -20.13 0.71 -0.74
CA ARG A 34 -19.50 1.98 -1.08
C ARG A 34 -18.30 2.27 -0.17
N PHE A 35 -18.36 1.88 1.10
CA PHE A 35 -17.21 1.99 2.01
C PHE A 35 -16.00 1.23 1.47
N PHE A 36 -16.19 -0.03 1.08
CA PHE A 36 -15.13 -0.83 0.47
C PHE A 36 -14.63 -0.23 -0.84
N MET A 37 -15.51 0.22 -1.74
CA MET A 37 -15.09 0.82 -3.01
C MET A 37 -14.25 2.09 -2.83
N TYR A 38 -14.71 3.05 -2.03
CA TYR A 38 -13.98 4.30 -1.80
C TYR A 38 -12.71 4.09 -0.98
N GLY A 39 -12.78 3.23 0.04
CA GLY A 39 -11.64 2.89 0.89
C GLY A 39 -10.55 2.11 0.16
N ALA A 40 -10.92 1.16 -0.69
CA ALA A 40 -9.98 0.42 -1.54
C ALA A 40 -9.29 1.35 -2.53
N TRP A 41 -10.02 2.30 -3.12
CA TRP A 41 -9.42 3.30 -4.02
C TRP A 41 -8.42 4.21 -3.29
N GLY A 42 -8.78 4.71 -2.10
CA GLY A 42 -7.87 5.51 -1.27
C GLY A 42 -6.63 4.72 -0.82
N GLY A 43 -6.81 3.47 -0.39
CA GLY A 43 -5.70 2.58 -0.02
C GLY A 43 -4.79 2.24 -1.20
N PHE A 44 -5.36 2.05 -2.40
CA PHE A 44 -4.60 1.86 -3.62
C PHE A 44 -3.75 3.09 -3.95
N MET A 45 -4.34 4.29 -3.93
CA MET A 45 -3.59 5.54 -4.19
C MET A 45 -2.52 5.84 -3.15
N GLY A 46 -2.73 5.47 -1.88
CA GLY A 46 -1.73 5.66 -0.83
C GLY A 46 -0.59 4.63 -0.86
N GLY A 47 -0.90 3.35 -1.13
CA GLY A 47 0.07 2.25 -1.07
C GLY A 47 0.81 1.99 -2.39
N PHE A 48 0.13 2.12 -3.54
CA PHE A 48 0.67 1.72 -4.84
C PHE A 48 1.86 2.58 -5.29
N PRO A 49 1.83 3.92 -5.21
CA PRO A 49 2.99 4.74 -5.57
C PRO A 49 4.21 4.43 -4.69
N GLY A 50 4.02 4.28 -3.38
CA GLY A 50 5.09 3.92 -2.46
C GLY A 50 5.73 2.56 -2.78
N LEU A 51 4.91 1.59 -3.21
CA LEU A 51 5.37 0.28 -3.65
C LEU A 51 6.19 0.39 -4.95
N VAL A 52 5.73 1.16 -5.93
CA VAL A 52 6.46 1.43 -7.19
C VAL A 52 7.79 2.11 -6.92
N PHE A 53 7.80 3.19 -6.13
CA PHE A 53 9.03 3.90 -5.78
C PHE A 53 10.02 3.01 -5.03
N SER A 54 9.54 2.18 -4.09
CA SER A 54 10.38 1.23 -3.36
C SER A 54 10.97 0.17 -4.30
N MET A 55 10.19 -0.36 -5.25
CA MET A 55 10.68 -1.31 -6.25
C MET A 55 11.73 -0.68 -7.17
N VAL A 56 11.52 0.56 -7.63
CA VAL A 56 12.48 1.29 -8.45
C VAL A 56 13.77 1.57 -7.68
N ALA A 57 13.66 1.99 -6.41
CA ALA A 57 14.81 2.22 -5.54
C ALA A 57 15.64 0.95 -5.33
N MET A 58 15.00 -0.19 -5.02
CA MET A 58 15.70 -1.48 -4.89
C MET A 58 16.34 -1.95 -6.20
N ARG A 59 15.70 -1.68 -7.36
CA ARG A 59 16.28 -2.02 -8.66
C ARG A 59 17.55 -1.21 -8.95
N ARG A 60 17.56 0.09 -8.62
CA ARG A 60 18.73 0.95 -8.74
C ARG A 60 19.86 0.52 -7.80
N GLU A 61 19.51 0.24 -6.55
CA GLU A 61 20.43 -0.27 -5.53
C GLU A 61 21.10 -1.60 -5.95
N LYS A 62 20.35 -2.49 -6.61
CA LYS A 62 20.90 -3.73 -7.20
C LYS A 62 21.73 -3.50 -8.47
N ALA A 63 21.43 -2.48 -9.26
CA ALA A 63 22.16 -2.15 -10.48
C ALA A 63 23.46 -1.38 -10.21
N GLY A 64 23.73 -0.97 -8.97
CA GLY A 64 24.92 -0.21 -8.59
C GLY A 64 24.90 1.25 -9.06
N VAL A 65 23.70 1.79 -9.34
CA VAL A 65 23.47 3.18 -9.77
C VAL A 65 22.82 3.99 -8.66
#